data_AF-A0A6N7D6G4-F1
#
_entry.id   AF-A0A6N7D6G4-F1
#
_cell.length_a   1.000
_cell.length_b   1.000
_cell.length_c   1.000
_cell.angle_alpha   90.00
_cell.angle_beta   90.00
_cell.angle_gamma   90.00
#
_symmetry.space_group_name_H-M   'P 1'
#
loop_
_entity.id
_entity.type
_entity.pdbx_description
1 polymer ?
#
loop_
_entity_poly.entity_id
_entity_poly.type
_entity_poly.pdbx_seq_one_letter_code
_entity_poly.pdbx_strand_id
1 'polypeptide(L)'
;MPTVYPSLRVPASRRLAMFRKEAAQPNWVGPMTWRDVRLAKPTSHTGLSGGRNGVEPVWVTHDGPAFDRERYADEVVNLRHTGWFTDNHCNGKARGIVVALPHGRFLAGYHWDDNGERCYFGDLYDDEDDATRAADSLAERFAEDARADSERFDAMQDAEGHCEAVASDVDMAYQARNVSARHREHARGRIEELRAARRDFEEARAAYEGA
;
A
#
# COMPACT_ATOMS: atom_id res chain seq x y z
N MET A 1 9.68 -10.80 16.52
CA MET A 1 9.83 -9.49 15.86
C MET A 1 8.71 -8.61 16.38
N PRO A 2 8.97 -7.40 16.93
CA PRO A 2 7.88 -6.52 17.34
C PRO A 2 7.06 -6.17 16.09
N THR A 3 5.75 -6.30 16.22
CA THR A 3 4.72 -6.07 15.21
C THR A 3 4.73 -4.61 14.75
N VAL A 4 5.54 -4.29 13.75
CA VAL A 4 5.51 -2.97 13.05
C VAL A 4 4.28 -2.87 12.15
N TYR A 5 3.72 -4.01 11.74
CA TYR A 5 2.59 -4.10 10.82
C TYR A 5 1.29 -3.37 11.28
N PRO A 6 0.78 -3.54 12.51
CA PRO A 6 -0.46 -2.89 12.95
C PRO A 6 -0.32 -1.40 13.26
N SER A 7 0.82 -0.77 12.92
CA SER A 7 0.93 0.69 12.98
C SER A 7 0.44 1.29 11.67
N LEU A 8 -0.68 2.02 11.72
CA LEU A 8 -1.18 2.79 10.57
C LEU A 8 -0.26 3.95 10.17
N ARG A 9 0.82 4.21 10.93
CA ARG A 9 1.87 5.15 10.55
C ARG A 9 2.68 4.70 9.32
N VAL A 10 2.73 3.39 9.06
CA VAL A 10 3.33 2.87 7.83
C VAL A 10 2.24 2.85 6.76
N PRO A 11 2.41 3.48 5.58
CA PRO A 11 1.41 3.45 4.51
C PRO A 11 0.98 2.02 4.11
N ALA A 12 -0.27 1.85 3.69
CA ALA A 12 -0.87 0.53 3.43
C ALA A 12 -0.17 -0.24 2.30
N SER A 13 0.23 0.45 1.25
CA SER A 13 1.13 0.00 0.17
C SER A 13 2.48 -0.49 0.69
N ARG A 14 3.12 0.20 1.65
CA ARG A 14 4.36 -0.26 2.29
C ARG A 14 4.12 -1.48 3.17
N ARG A 15 3.04 -1.50 3.94
CA ARG A 15 2.60 -2.69 4.70
C ARG A 15 2.43 -3.88 3.76
N LEU A 16 1.80 -3.68 2.60
CA LEU A 16 1.65 -4.67 1.55
C LEU A 16 2.98 -5.09 0.93
N ALA A 17 3.90 -4.16 0.68
CA ALA A 17 5.24 -4.45 0.16
C ALA A 17 6.08 -5.26 1.16
N MET A 18 5.98 -4.95 2.45
CA MET A 18 6.59 -5.75 3.52
C MET A 18 6.06 -7.19 3.51
N PHE A 19 4.74 -7.35 3.37
CA PHE A 19 4.14 -8.68 3.21
C PHE A 19 4.62 -9.39 1.95
N ARG A 20 4.68 -8.71 0.80
CA ARG A 20 5.20 -9.27 -0.46
C ARG A 20 6.64 -9.76 -0.30
N LYS A 21 7.49 -8.98 0.39
CA LYS A 21 8.89 -9.33 0.66
C LYS A 21 9.02 -10.52 1.61
N GLU A 22 8.15 -10.62 2.62
CA GLU A 22 8.13 -11.76 3.55
C GLU A 22 7.68 -13.05 2.86
N ALA A 23 6.65 -12.98 2.02
CA ALA A 23 6.13 -14.10 1.24
C ALA A 23 7.14 -14.63 0.19
N ALA A 24 8.07 -13.80 -0.27
CA ALA A 24 9.11 -14.18 -1.23
C ALA A 24 10.31 -14.94 -0.58
N GLN A 25 10.33 -15.14 0.74
CA GLN A 25 11.45 -15.81 1.42
C GLN A 25 11.45 -17.34 1.20
N PRO A 26 12.63 -17.95 0.91
CA PRO A 26 12.74 -19.36 0.49
C PRO A 26 12.44 -20.41 1.57
N ASN A 27 12.30 -19.98 2.82
CA ASN A 27 11.93 -20.78 4.00
C ASN A 27 10.41 -21.01 4.13
N TRP A 28 9.64 -20.58 3.12
CA TRP A 28 8.21 -20.79 3.03
C TRP A 28 7.88 -22.02 2.17
N VAL A 29 6.86 -22.78 2.59
CA VAL A 29 6.56 -24.10 2.04
C VAL A 29 5.91 -23.99 0.66
N GLY A 30 6.71 -24.05 -0.41
CA GLY A 30 6.28 -24.25 -1.80
C GLY A 30 6.01 -22.97 -2.61
N PRO A 31 5.82 -23.08 -3.95
CA PRO A 31 5.49 -21.95 -4.81
C PRO A 31 4.06 -21.47 -4.51
N MET A 32 3.94 -20.41 -3.72
CA MET A 32 2.64 -19.76 -3.48
C MET A 32 2.24 -18.90 -4.67
N THR A 33 1.01 -19.06 -5.12
CA THR A 33 0.38 -18.05 -5.96
C THR A 33 0.04 -16.82 -5.09
N TRP A 34 -0.17 -15.66 -5.71
CA TRP A 34 -0.63 -14.48 -4.97
C TRP A 34 -1.96 -14.72 -4.22
N ARG A 35 -2.82 -15.61 -4.74
CA ARG A 35 -4.02 -16.07 -4.03
C ARG A 35 -3.67 -16.87 -2.78
N ASP A 36 -2.60 -17.66 -2.81
CA ASP A 36 -2.12 -18.39 -1.64
C ASP A 36 -1.45 -17.46 -0.63
N VAL A 37 -0.74 -16.40 -1.04
CA VAL A 37 -0.26 -15.36 -0.08
C VAL A 37 -1.43 -14.60 0.55
N ARG A 38 -2.50 -14.37 -0.22
CA ARG A 38 -3.75 -13.72 0.21
C ARG A 38 -4.61 -14.60 1.12
N LEU A 39 -4.50 -15.94 1.02
CA LEU A 39 -5.35 -16.92 1.73
C LEU A 39 -4.59 -17.80 2.74
N ALA A 40 -3.26 -17.89 2.64
CA ALA A 40 -2.34 -18.65 3.48
C ALA A 40 -1.35 -17.69 4.17
N LYS A 41 -1.92 -16.88 5.05
CA LYS A 41 -1.42 -16.54 6.40
C LYS A 41 0.08 -16.76 6.63
N PRO A 42 0.92 -15.70 6.53
CA PRO A 42 2.00 -15.55 7.51
C PRO A 42 1.37 -15.74 8.89
N THR A 43 1.92 -16.63 9.69
CA THR A 43 1.45 -17.04 11.02
C THR A 43 1.41 -15.91 12.07
N SER A 44 1.47 -14.64 11.66
CA SER A 44 1.62 -13.47 12.53
C SER A 44 0.35 -12.62 12.70
N HIS A 45 -0.67 -12.72 11.84
CA HIS A 45 -1.89 -11.88 11.95
C HIS A 45 -3.21 -12.63 11.66
N THR A 46 -3.29 -13.90 12.05
CA THR A 46 -4.57 -14.61 12.01
C THR A 46 -5.46 -14.12 13.13
N GLY A 47 -6.68 -13.68 12.82
CA GLY A 47 -7.61 -13.07 13.76
C GLY A 47 -7.38 -11.58 14.01
N LEU A 48 -8.07 -11.04 15.02
CA LEU A 48 -8.08 -9.61 15.31
C LEU A 48 -6.80 -9.20 16.05
N SER A 49 -5.98 -8.39 15.40
CA SER A 49 -4.71 -7.89 15.95
C SER A 49 -4.85 -6.45 16.40
N GLY A 50 -4.53 -6.17 17.67
CA GLY A 50 -4.52 -4.81 18.21
C GLY A 50 -3.28 -4.01 17.79
N GLY A 51 -3.49 -2.74 17.47
CA GLY A 51 -2.50 -1.77 17.03
C GLY A 51 -2.77 -0.38 17.59
N ARG A 52 -2.00 0.60 17.09
CA ARG A 52 -2.20 2.02 17.41
C ARG A 52 -1.99 2.90 16.19
N ASN A 53 -2.88 3.87 16.02
CA ASN A 53 -2.73 5.00 15.14
C ASN A 53 -2.45 6.24 15.99
N GLY A 54 -1.18 6.50 16.26
CA GLY A 54 -0.81 7.51 17.25
C GLY A 54 -1.23 7.09 18.66
N VAL A 55 -2.18 7.81 19.26
CA VAL A 55 -2.74 7.49 20.58
C VAL A 55 -3.99 6.61 20.49
N GLU A 56 -4.64 6.57 19.33
CA GLU A 56 -5.90 5.87 19.12
C GLU A 56 -5.64 4.36 18.94
N PRO A 57 -6.39 3.51 19.65
CA PRO A 57 -6.33 2.07 19.43
C PRO A 57 -7.01 1.72 18.10
N VAL A 58 -6.39 0.79 17.37
CA VAL A 58 -6.93 0.23 16.14
C VAL A 58 -6.89 -1.28 16.23
N TRP A 59 -7.80 -1.95 15.54
CA TRP A 59 -7.75 -3.39 15.37
C TRP A 59 -7.76 -3.74 13.90
N VAL A 60 -6.86 -4.62 13.49
CA VAL A 60 -6.69 -5.03 12.09
C VAL A 60 -6.89 -6.53 11.95
N THR A 61 -7.55 -6.95 10.88
CA THR A 61 -7.64 -8.35 10.48
C THR A 61 -7.54 -8.47 8.96
N HIS A 62 -7.03 -9.60 8.50
CA HIS A 62 -7.01 -10.00 7.07
C HIS A 62 -7.88 -11.23 6.81
N ASP A 63 -8.49 -11.80 7.86
CA ASP A 63 -9.17 -13.11 7.83
C ASP A 63 -10.67 -13.03 7.49
N GLY A 64 -11.13 -11.87 7.02
CA GLY A 64 -12.55 -11.58 6.90
C GLY A 64 -13.08 -10.75 8.07
N PRO A 65 -14.41 -10.56 8.13
CA PRO A 65 -15.06 -9.81 9.20
C PRO A 65 -14.72 -10.39 10.57
N ALA A 66 -14.21 -9.56 11.48
CA ALA A 66 -13.97 -9.97 12.86
C ALA A 66 -15.24 -9.95 13.72
N PHE A 67 -16.30 -9.31 13.22
CA PHE A 67 -17.55 -9.13 13.93
C PHE A 67 -18.73 -9.56 13.05
N ASP A 68 -19.70 -10.25 13.64
CA ASP A 68 -20.84 -10.85 12.93
C ASP A 68 -21.79 -9.82 12.28
N ARG A 69 -21.86 -8.61 12.85
CA ARG A 69 -22.78 -7.53 12.43
C ARG A 69 -22.04 -6.41 11.69
N GLU A 70 -21.06 -6.79 10.88
CA GLU A 70 -20.36 -5.88 9.96
C GLU A 70 -21.23 -5.59 8.73
N ARG A 71 -21.36 -4.32 8.37
CA ARG A 71 -22.03 -3.86 7.15
C ARG A 71 -21.18 -2.77 6.47
N TYR A 72 -21.31 -2.66 5.16
CA TYR A 72 -20.64 -1.57 4.43
C TYR A 72 -21.41 -0.27 4.55
N ALA A 73 -20.68 0.83 4.67
CA ALA A 73 -21.27 2.15 4.88
C ALA A 73 -22.19 2.58 3.73
N ASP A 74 -21.81 2.26 2.49
CA ASP A 74 -22.61 2.56 1.30
C ASP A 74 -23.96 1.83 1.27
N GLU A 75 -24.05 0.68 1.92
CA GLU A 75 -25.28 -0.12 2.01
C GLU A 75 -26.22 0.35 3.14
N VAL A 76 -25.68 1.00 4.18
CA VAL A 76 -26.46 1.45 5.35
C VAL A 76 -27.12 2.80 5.09
N VAL A 77 -26.36 3.83 4.68
CA VAL A 77 -26.89 5.20 4.46
C VAL A 77 -27.13 5.54 2.98
N ASN A 78 -27.08 4.54 2.08
CA ASN A 78 -27.26 4.69 0.64
C ASN A 78 -26.38 5.81 0.04
N LEU A 79 -25.07 5.66 0.24
CA LEU A 79 -24.08 6.62 -0.30
C LEU A 79 -24.11 6.60 -1.83
N ARG A 80 -23.73 7.74 -2.44
CA ARG A 80 -23.68 7.87 -3.92
C ARG A 80 -22.45 7.22 -4.56
N HIS A 81 -21.69 6.46 -3.79
CA HIS A 81 -20.49 5.75 -4.20
C HIS A 81 -20.38 4.43 -3.42
N THR A 82 -19.58 3.51 -3.93
CA THR A 82 -19.38 2.16 -3.36
C THR A 82 -18.04 2.02 -2.64
N GLY A 83 -17.41 3.14 -2.30
CA GLY A 83 -16.06 3.24 -1.74
C GLY A 83 -15.20 4.29 -2.45
N TRP A 84 -13.92 4.31 -2.09
CA TRP A 84 -12.93 5.29 -2.51
C TRP A 84 -11.75 4.59 -3.17
N PHE A 85 -11.33 5.05 -4.35
CA PHE A 85 -10.20 4.45 -5.06
C PHE A 85 -8.87 4.76 -4.36
N THR A 86 -8.07 3.72 -4.13
CA THR A 86 -6.79 3.77 -3.39
C THR A 86 -5.58 4.01 -4.29
N ASP A 87 -5.78 4.03 -5.60
CA ASP A 87 -4.75 4.30 -6.61
C ASP A 87 -5.32 5.12 -7.77
N ASN A 88 -4.44 5.60 -8.66
CA ASN A 88 -4.81 6.40 -9.84
C ASN A 88 -5.35 5.57 -11.01
N HIS A 89 -5.25 4.25 -10.93
CA HIS A 89 -5.69 3.32 -11.96
C HIS A 89 -7.07 2.73 -11.69
N CYS A 90 -7.71 3.13 -10.58
CA CYS A 90 -8.97 2.59 -10.10
C CYS A 90 -8.96 1.07 -9.84
N ASN A 91 -7.81 0.49 -9.48
CA ASN A 91 -7.70 -0.97 -9.28
C ASN A 91 -8.17 -1.38 -7.88
N GLY A 92 -7.74 -0.67 -6.84
CA GLY A 92 -8.14 -0.90 -5.46
C GLY A 92 -9.19 0.08 -4.94
N LYS A 93 -10.00 -0.38 -3.97
CA LYS A 93 -11.02 0.41 -3.27
C LYS A 93 -10.99 0.19 -1.76
N ALA A 94 -11.12 1.28 -1.02
CA ALA A 94 -11.45 1.29 0.39
C ALA A 94 -12.95 1.55 0.58
N ARG A 95 -13.62 0.73 1.38
CA ARG A 95 -15.04 0.88 1.74
C ARG A 95 -15.17 1.11 3.23
N GLY A 96 -16.00 2.05 3.65
CA GLY A 96 -16.35 2.20 5.07
C GLY A 96 -17.05 0.93 5.56
N ILE A 97 -16.71 0.46 6.76
CA ILE A 97 -17.40 -0.63 7.44
C ILE A 97 -17.90 -0.17 8.81
N VAL A 98 -19.10 -0.60 9.17
CA VAL A 98 -19.74 -0.31 10.45
C VAL A 98 -20.08 -1.62 11.12
N VAL A 99 -19.80 -1.71 12.42
CA VAL A 99 -20.10 -2.89 13.23
C VAL A 99 -21.05 -2.52 14.34
N ALA A 100 -22.20 -3.21 14.39
CA ALA A 100 -23.13 -3.08 15.51
C ALA A 100 -22.72 -4.01 16.68
N LEU A 101 -22.40 -3.42 17.83
CA LEU A 101 -22.04 -4.15 19.05
C LEU A 101 -23.29 -4.61 19.82
N PRO A 102 -23.20 -5.68 20.64
CA PRO A 102 -24.34 -6.23 21.39
C PRO A 102 -25.05 -5.23 22.32
N HIS A 103 -24.34 -4.19 22.78
CA HIS A 103 -24.86 -3.18 23.70
C HIS A 103 -25.38 -1.91 23.00
N GLY A 104 -25.72 -2.01 21.71
CA GLY A 104 -26.35 -0.90 20.96
C GLY A 104 -25.41 0.26 20.61
N ARG A 105 -24.10 0.02 20.62
CA ARG A 105 -23.08 0.97 20.15
C ARG A 105 -22.52 0.49 18.82
N PHE A 106 -21.89 1.39 18.10
CA PHE A 106 -21.33 1.12 16.78
C PHE A 106 -19.84 1.42 16.74
N LEU A 107 -19.08 0.59 16.03
CA LEU A 107 -17.68 0.82 15.68
C LEU A 107 -17.59 1.21 14.21
N ALA A 108 -16.72 2.16 13.92
CA ALA A 108 -16.40 2.57 12.55
C ALA A 108 -15.05 2.02 12.11
N GLY A 109 -14.92 1.76 10.82
CA GLY A 109 -13.72 1.22 10.22
C GLY A 109 -13.70 1.34 8.71
N TYR A 110 -12.67 0.77 8.09
CA TYR A 110 -12.62 0.58 6.64
C TYR A 110 -12.23 -0.86 6.29
N HIS A 111 -12.61 -1.28 5.08
CA HIS A 111 -12.16 -2.50 4.42
C HIS A 111 -11.45 -2.12 3.12
N TRP A 112 -10.23 -2.59 2.93
CA TRP A 112 -9.44 -2.42 1.72
C TRP A 112 -9.41 -3.73 0.93
N ASP A 113 -9.90 -3.69 -0.31
CA ASP A 113 -10.11 -4.88 -1.13
C ASP A 113 -8.82 -5.54 -1.67
N ASP A 114 -7.76 -4.76 -1.91
CA ASP A 114 -6.49 -5.24 -2.50
C ASP A 114 -5.86 -6.37 -1.67
N ASN A 115 -5.86 -6.23 -0.35
CA ASN A 115 -5.30 -7.21 0.57
C ASN A 115 -6.33 -7.77 1.58
N GLY A 116 -7.60 -7.36 1.47
CA GLY A 116 -8.67 -7.79 2.38
C GLY A 116 -8.53 -7.25 3.81
N GLU A 117 -7.68 -6.26 4.03
CA GLU A 117 -7.48 -5.60 5.33
C GLU A 117 -8.79 -4.98 5.79
N ARG A 118 -9.17 -5.28 7.03
CA ARG A 118 -10.21 -4.57 7.76
C ARG A 118 -9.58 -3.90 8.94
N CYS A 119 -9.83 -2.61 9.10
CA CYS A 119 -9.36 -1.82 10.22
C CYS A 119 -10.55 -1.23 10.97
N TYR A 120 -10.62 -1.49 12.28
CA TYR A 120 -11.64 -0.96 13.18
C TYR A 120 -10.99 0.06 14.13
N PHE A 121 -11.62 1.21 14.30
CA PHE A 121 -11.15 2.29 15.18
C PHE A 121 -11.87 2.24 16.52
N GLY A 122 -11.21 2.67 17.59
CA GLY A 122 -11.74 2.52 18.97
C GLY A 122 -12.86 3.43 19.38
N ASP A 123 -13.20 4.41 18.56
CA ASP A 123 -14.31 5.32 18.85
C ASP A 123 -15.65 4.59 18.74
N LEU A 124 -16.46 4.75 19.79
CA LEU A 124 -17.78 4.14 19.89
C LEU A 124 -18.86 5.19 19.65
N TYR A 125 -19.73 4.91 18.69
CA TYR A 125 -20.85 5.76 18.32
C TYR A 125 -22.14 5.25 18.96
N ASP A 126 -23.05 6.18 19.28
CA ASP A 126 -24.38 5.87 19.82
C ASP A 126 -25.42 5.68 18.72
N ASP A 127 -25.17 6.22 17.52
CA ASP A 127 -26.05 6.19 16.38
C ASP A 127 -25.38 5.51 15.17
N GLU A 128 -26.17 4.73 14.42
CA GLU A 128 -25.67 3.97 13.27
C GLU A 128 -25.32 4.87 12.08
N ASP A 129 -26.09 5.94 11.84
CA ASP A 129 -25.83 6.85 10.73
C ASP A 129 -24.54 7.65 10.99
N ASP A 130 -24.31 8.09 12.23
CA ASP A 130 -23.08 8.78 12.63
C ASP A 130 -21.87 7.87 12.49
N ALA A 131 -21.96 6.62 12.95
CA ALA A 131 -20.90 5.62 12.75
C ALA A 131 -20.63 5.36 11.27
N THR A 132 -21.69 5.35 10.45
CA THR A 132 -21.60 5.12 9.01
C THR A 132 -20.87 6.25 8.30
N ARG A 133 -21.22 7.50 8.60
CA ARG A 133 -20.52 8.66 8.03
C ARG A 133 -19.06 8.69 8.48
N ALA A 134 -18.80 8.37 9.75
CA ALA A 134 -17.43 8.25 10.25
C ALA A 134 -16.63 7.16 9.51
N ALA A 135 -17.22 5.97 9.32
CA ALA A 135 -16.60 4.88 8.58
C ALA A 135 -16.27 5.27 7.13
N ASP A 136 -17.16 6.00 6.47
CA ASP A 136 -16.92 6.49 5.12
C ASP A 136 -15.80 7.53 5.06
N SER A 137 -15.78 8.51 5.96
CA SER A 137 -14.68 9.49 6.05
C SER A 137 -13.34 8.83 6.40
N LEU A 138 -13.33 7.76 7.20
CA LEU A 138 -12.13 6.97 7.48
C LEU A 138 -11.62 6.27 6.22
N ALA A 139 -12.52 5.71 5.40
CA ALA A 139 -12.17 5.08 4.14
C ALA A 139 -11.68 6.10 3.09
N GLU A 140 -12.29 7.29 3.03
CA GLU A 140 -11.86 8.41 2.18
C GLU A 140 -10.42 8.81 2.50
N ARG A 141 -10.16 9.15 3.77
CA ARG A 141 -8.81 9.54 4.23
C ARG A 141 -7.78 8.46 3.93
N PHE A 142 -8.11 7.20 4.23
CA PHE A 142 -7.23 6.09 3.91
C PHE A 142 -6.93 6.00 2.40
N ALA A 143 -7.95 6.19 1.55
CA ALA A 143 -7.78 6.12 0.11
C ALA A 143 -6.94 7.29 -0.44
N GLU A 144 -7.07 8.48 0.14
CA GLU A 144 -6.20 9.62 -0.19
C GLU A 144 -4.74 9.34 0.20
N ASP A 145 -4.51 8.84 1.42
CA ASP A 145 -3.17 8.48 1.89
C ASP A 145 -2.55 7.36 1.02
N ALA A 146 -3.35 6.36 0.67
CA ALA A 146 -2.93 5.26 -0.20
C ALA A 146 -2.60 5.74 -1.61
N ARG A 147 -3.39 6.65 -2.17
CA ARG A 147 -3.17 7.20 -3.51
C ARG A 147 -1.91 8.06 -3.56
N ALA A 148 -1.71 8.92 -2.56
CA ALA A 148 -0.49 9.71 -2.44
C ALA A 148 0.76 8.83 -2.31
N ASP A 149 0.65 7.68 -1.64
CA ASP A 149 1.75 6.72 -1.60
C ASP A 149 1.97 5.98 -2.92
N SER A 150 0.88 5.57 -3.60
CA SER A 150 0.94 4.97 -4.94
C SER A 150 1.66 5.90 -5.92
N GLU A 151 1.33 7.19 -5.93
CA GLU A 151 1.98 8.20 -6.79
C GLU A 151 3.48 8.29 -6.56
N ARG A 152 3.92 8.28 -5.29
CA ARG A 152 5.35 8.29 -4.96
C ARG A 152 6.03 7.00 -5.41
N PHE A 153 5.35 5.86 -5.27
CA PHE A 153 5.87 4.57 -5.72
C PHE A 153 6.01 4.52 -7.24
N ASP A 154 5.00 4.99 -7.98
CA ASP A 154 5.02 5.04 -9.45
C ASP A 154 6.15 5.95 -9.94
N ALA A 155 6.31 7.13 -9.35
CA ALA A 155 7.42 8.04 -9.67
C ALA A 155 8.80 7.41 -9.42
N MET A 156 8.95 6.63 -8.34
CA MET A 156 10.18 5.89 -8.06
C MET A 156 10.43 4.79 -9.09
N GLN A 157 9.40 4.02 -9.46
CA GLN A 157 9.49 2.95 -10.48
C GLN A 157 9.82 3.51 -11.86
N ASP A 158 9.23 4.63 -12.25
CA ASP A 158 9.53 5.30 -13.52
C ASP A 158 10.99 5.79 -13.56
N ALA A 159 11.48 6.37 -12.45
CA ALA A 159 12.88 6.79 -12.34
C ALA A 159 13.87 5.60 -12.36
N GLU A 160 13.52 4.49 -11.71
CA GLU A 160 14.27 3.23 -11.75
C GLU A 160 14.35 2.69 -13.19
N GLY A 161 13.19 2.55 -13.86
CA GLY A 161 13.10 2.08 -15.23
C GLY A 161 13.86 2.97 -16.22
N HIS A 162 13.83 4.29 -16.03
CA HIS A 162 14.66 5.21 -16.81
C HIS A 162 16.16 4.99 -16.57
N CYS A 163 16.58 4.86 -15.31
CA CYS A 163 17.97 4.59 -14.96
C CYS A 163 18.46 3.26 -15.55
N GLU A 164 17.65 2.20 -15.52
CA GLU A 164 17.98 0.91 -16.13
C GLU A 164 18.11 1.00 -17.66
N ALA A 165 17.18 1.70 -18.33
CA ALA A 165 17.24 1.92 -19.77
C ALA A 165 18.53 2.67 -20.18
N VAL A 166 18.88 3.74 -19.45
CA VAL A 166 20.11 4.51 -19.71
C VAL A 166 21.36 3.67 -19.38
N ALA A 167 21.33 2.84 -18.35
CA ALA A 167 22.44 1.95 -18.02
C ALA A 167 22.72 0.94 -19.14
N SER A 168 21.66 0.38 -19.74
CA SER A 168 21.76 -0.49 -20.91
C SER A 168 22.38 0.23 -22.10
N ASP A 169 21.93 1.46 -22.40
CA ASP A 169 22.50 2.30 -23.46
C ASP A 169 23.98 2.65 -23.21
N VAL A 170 24.36 2.92 -21.95
CA VAL A 170 25.76 3.16 -21.57
C VAL A 170 26.62 1.94 -21.86
N ASP A 171 26.16 0.73 -21.54
CA ASP A 171 26.94 -0.49 -21.80
C ASP A 171 27.24 -0.63 -23.30
N MET A 172 26.21 -0.47 -24.14
CA MET A 172 26.36 -0.51 -25.60
C MET A 172 27.31 0.58 -26.12
N ALA A 173 27.17 1.82 -25.65
CA ALA A 173 28.05 2.92 -26.05
C ALA A 173 29.50 2.71 -25.56
N TYR A 174 29.66 2.16 -24.36
CA TYR A 174 30.96 1.87 -23.76
C TYR A 174 31.71 0.79 -24.55
N GLN A 175 31.03 -0.25 -25.01
CA GLN A 175 31.61 -1.28 -25.89
C GLN A 175 32.12 -0.67 -27.20
N ALA A 176 31.38 0.26 -27.80
CA ALA A 176 31.76 0.91 -29.06
C ALA A 176 32.82 2.02 -28.90
N ARG A 177 33.22 2.39 -27.67
CA ARG A 177 34.03 3.59 -27.41
C ARG A 177 35.36 3.63 -28.18
N ASN A 178 35.98 2.49 -28.47
CA ASN A 178 37.29 2.45 -29.13
C ASN A 178 37.21 2.53 -30.67
N VAL A 179 36.01 2.56 -31.26
CA VAL A 179 35.82 2.57 -32.72
C VAL A 179 36.24 3.90 -33.35
N SER A 180 35.86 5.03 -32.74
CA SER A 180 36.27 6.36 -33.23
C SER A 180 36.16 7.44 -32.15
N ALA A 181 36.67 8.64 -32.42
CA ALA A 181 36.51 9.79 -31.54
C ALA A 181 35.04 10.12 -31.24
N ARG A 182 34.17 10.02 -32.26
CA ARG A 182 32.72 10.21 -32.11
C ARG A 182 32.08 9.20 -31.15
N HIS A 183 32.50 7.93 -31.19
CA HIS A 183 31.99 6.91 -30.26
C HIS A 183 32.47 7.17 -28.83
N ARG A 184 33.71 7.64 -28.62
CA ARG A 184 34.18 8.06 -27.28
C ARG A 184 33.35 9.20 -26.72
N GLU A 185 33.05 10.20 -27.54
CA GLU A 185 32.22 11.34 -27.14
C GLU A 185 30.79 10.90 -26.81
N HIS A 186 30.19 10.04 -27.64
CA HIS A 186 28.87 9.48 -27.38
C HIS A 186 28.83 8.71 -26.06
N ALA A 187 29.83 7.85 -25.80
CA ALA A 187 29.93 7.10 -24.54
C ALA A 187 30.06 8.03 -23.32
N ARG A 188 30.80 9.15 -23.44
CA ARG A 188 30.88 10.15 -22.36
C ARG A 188 29.53 10.81 -22.10
N GLY A 189 28.81 11.21 -23.15
CA GLY A 189 27.47 11.79 -23.03
C GLY A 189 26.49 10.84 -22.33
N ARG A 190 26.48 9.55 -22.71
CA ARG A 190 25.63 8.55 -22.05
C ARG A 190 26.01 8.32 -20.58
N ILE A 191 27.30 8.35 -20.24
CA ILE A 191 27.75 8.25 -18.84
C ILE A 191 27.26 9.46 -18.01
N GLU A 192 27.26 10.66 -18.59
CA GLU A 192 26.73 11.86 -17.92
C GLU A 192 25.21 11.76 -17.71
N GLU A 193 24.48 11.27 -18.72
CA GLU A 193 23.05 11.01 -18.64
C GLU A 193 22.73 9.95 -17.57
N LEU A 194 23.48 8.85 -17.50
CA LEU A 194 23.33 7.83 -16.46
C LEU A 194 23.55 8.41 -15.06
N ARG A 195 24.51 9.33 -14.89
CA ARG A 195 24.72 10.01 -13.61
C ARG A 195 23.55 10.90 -13.23
N ALA A 196 22.89 11.53 -14.21
CA ALA A 196 21.67 12.30 -13.95
C ALA A 196 20.52 11.38 -13.56
N ALA A 197 20.24 10.35 -14.36
CA ALA A 197 19.18 9.38 -14.08
C ALA A 197 19.34 8.71 -12.71
N ARG A 198 20.57 8.40 -12.29
CA ARG A 198 20.84 7.87 -10.94
C ARG A 198 20.52 8.86 -9.82
N ARG A 199 20.80 10.16 -9.99
CA ARG A 199 20.43 11.17 -9.01
C ARG A 199 18.91 11.29 -8.90
N ASP A 200 18.23 11.35 -10.04
CA ASP A 200 16.76 11.44 -10.09
C ASP A 200 16.12 10.21 -9.41
N PHE A 201 16.66 9.01 -9.65
CA PHE A 201 16.24 7.80 -8.95
C PHE A 201 16.51 7.85 -7.44
N GLU A 202 17.69 8.30 -7.01
CA GLU A 202 18.00 8.45 -5.58
C GLU A 202 17.08 9.46 -4.89
N GLU A 203 16.75 10.57 -5.55
CA GLU A 203 15.79 11.57 -5.06
C GLU A 203 14.38 11.01 -4.97
N ALA A 204 13.89 10.32 -6.02
CA ALA A 204 12.58 9.69 -6.02
C ALA A 204 12.46 8.60 -4.96
N ARG A 205 13.51 7.78 -4.80
CA ARG A 205 13.60 6.76 -3.75
C ARG A 205 13.59 7.38 -2.36
N ALA A 206 14.34 8.46 -2.14
CA ALA A 206 14.34 9.16 -0.84
C ALA A 206 12.98 9.78 -0.52
N ALA A 207 12.31 10.37 -1.51
CA ALA A 207 10.94 10.88 -1.38
C ALA A 207 9.95 9.76 -1.06
N TYR A 208 10.10 8.60 -1.71
CA TYR A 208 9.28 7.43 -1.42
C TYR A 208 9.58 6.80 -0.07
N GLU A 209 10.83 6.75 0.42
CA GLU A 209 11.17 6.12 1.70
C GLU A 209 10.93 7.03 2.91
N GLY A 210 11.09 8.35 2.76
CA GLY A 210 11.04 9.35 3.84
C GLY A 210 9.67 9.90 4.21
N ALA A 211 8.63 9.57 3.44
CA ALA A 211 7.22 9.86 3.79
C ALA A 211 6.66 8.89 4.84
#